data_AF-A0A952PS07-F1
#
_entry.id   AF-A0A952PS07-F1
#
_cell.length_a   1.000
_cell.length_b   1.000
_cell.length_c   1.000
_cell.angle_alpha   90.00
_cell.angle_beta   90.00
_cell.angle_gamma   90.00
#
_symmetry.space_group_name_H-M   'P 1'
#
loop_
_entity.id
_entity.type
_entity.pdbx_description
1 polymer ?
#
loop_
_entity_poly.entity_id
_entity_poly.type
_entity_poly.pdbx_seq_one_letter_code
_entity_poly.pdbx_strand_id
1 'polypeptide(L)'
;MSDSSVFKTDGTASNTSDYSSGNGTLDFNTNQFFQTHSKFMMEGLGSDAQTSESEAGGGAQGGELSPRTRKADLEDLKSRLSTGTTHARMGEDLSAVAQRKLGENASPEQRDAFKKAVEGINGLKPGENLARGRELKLPGVNENGDFVHTENGIQRLWSPADGRTETRTPDGTKTTNFTDGATRIEQANGEVLEVRGDKTTLSKPDGTWIESGPDGEITSTKEHIRIERDKDGRLKRVDAPPMTESYMKTDDGQGGSVELGRGMKPEENFALVQRKDGQTEVFDKGPDGKEKVSRFMDNPTVEAERKGVMERAEKRFTDPAELARFKADMVRFEQRASDRKLEPTKVADTYKAIGQMLDGGPDAKISQDDRNLLAQQVMSHAANPTSVDQGFHDTCALASLESNIYTKDPDRAARLISEVSLTGQFKTTDGKTIKVPEGSLKPDHEAEVRKPSDGDRDFASQIFQVTAVNSLWQTQSWLPGWTYEQDRVKASDRQADKGERTRLFGFDYQKDFDGLNGADRDKINQMITGSPETTSMPDSGDAQEMGRQLEQLQRDGKLPRIMTVHTGNPPFGTGSGGGWHAVNVIGYDPVTRQVMIDNQWGSNRDLIRNAVPLDQIFRAQRAP
;
A
#
# COMPACT_ATOMS: atom_id res chain seq x y z
N MET A 1 -85.23 1.40 -6.85
CA MET A 1 -84.15 1.98 -6.03
C MET A 1 -82.85 1.36 -6.56
N SER A 2 -82.42 1.62 -7.80
CA SER A 2 -81.87 2.86 -8.39
C SER A 2 -80.75 3.43 -7.50
N ASP A 3 -79.51 3.66 -7.93
CA ASP A 3 -79.07 4.10 -9.25
C ASP A 3 -77.65 3.64 -9.60
N SER A 4 -77.51 3.31 -10.88
CA SER A 4 -76.29 3.37 -11.69
C SER A 4 -76.37 4.63 -12.55
N SER A 5 -75.39 5.53 -12.49
CA SER A 5 -75.35 6.71 -13.37
C SER A 5 -74.06 6.79 -14.17
N VAL A 6 -74.21 6.48 -15.46
CA VAL A 6 -73.40 6.97 -16.57
C VAL A 6 -73.79 8.43 -16.84
N PHE A 7 -72.82 9.29 -17.13
CA PHE A 7 -73.06 10.46 -18.00
C PHE A 7 -71.86 10.74 -18.90
N LYS A 8 -72.16 10.79 -20.20
CA LYS A 8 -71.36 11.36 -21.29
C LYS A 8 -71.44 12.88 -21.23
N THR A 9 -70.43 13.56 -21.76
CA THR A 9 -70.64 14.84 -22.46
C THR A 9 -69.85 14.87 -23.76
N ASP A 10 -70.57 15.23 -24.81
CA ASP A 10 -70.13 15.68 -26.14
C ASP A 10 -69.09 16.83 -26.00
N GLY A 11 -68.15 17.11 -26.90
CA GLY A 11 -68.16 16.99 -28.36
C GLY A 11 -68.21 18.40 -28.97
N THR A 12 -67.06 19.00 -29.32
CA THR A 12 -66.94 20.02 -30.39
C THR A 12 -65.53 20.08 -30.98
N ALA A 13 -65.52 20.13 -32.32
CA ALA A 13 -64.47 20.21 -33.32
C ALA A 13 -63.34 21.25 -33.04
N SER A 14 -62.14 21.21 -33.66
CA SER A 14 -61.88 21.14 -35.11
C SER A 14 -60.36 21.12 -35.41
N ASN A 15 -60.04 20.77 -36.66
CA ASN A 15 -58.80 20.97 -37.42
C ASN A 15 -57.67 19.93 -37.34
N THR A 16 -57.94 18.86 -38.09
CA THR A 16 -57.09 18.29 -39.15
C THR A 16 -55.93 19.17 -39.66
N SER A 17 -54.72 18.62 -39.61
CA SER A 17 -53.75 18.74 -40.69
C SER A 17 -53.02 17.41 -40.83
N ASP A 18 -53.24 16.77 -41.97
CA ASP A 18 -52.50 15.61 -42.48
C ASP A 18 -50.99 15.84 -42.41
N TYR A 19 -50.26 14.88 -41.84
CA TYR A 19 -48.93 14.54 -42.32
C TYR A 19 -48.89 13.03 -42.52
N SER A 20 -48.96 12.66 -43.80
CA SER A 20 -48.83 11.30 -44.26
C SER A 20 -47.44 10.76 -43.95
N SER A 21 -47.44 9.49 -43.60
CA SER A 21 -46.30 8.60 -43.50
C SER A 21 -45.47 8.62 -44.80
N GLY A 22 -44.39 9.38 -44.80
CA GLY A 22 -43.29 9.23 -45.74
C GLY A 22 -42.30 8.20 -45.23
N ASN A 23 -42.23 7.05 -45.90
CA ASN A 23 -41.09 6.13 -45.82
C ASN A 23 -39.83 6.87 -46.27
N GLY A 24 -39.10 7.44 -45.31
CA GLY A 24 -37.74 7.90 -45.48
C GLY A 24 -36.80 6.80 -45.02
N THR A 25 -36.23 6.06 -45.97
CA THR A 25 -34.98 5.32 -45.78
C THR A 25 -33.91 6.30 -45.33
N LEU A 26 -33.66 6.33 -44.02
CA LEU A 26 -32.44 6.92 -43.45
C LEU A 26 -31.31 5.94 -43.73
N ASP A 27 -30.56 6.21 -44.79
CA ASP A 27 -29.21 5.66 -44.98
C ASP A 27 -28.33 6.15 -43.83
N PHE A 28 -28.25 5.35 -42.76
CA PHE A 28 -27.18 5.45 -41.79
C PHE A 28 -25.92 4.90 -42.44
N ASN A 29 -25.10 5.80 -42.97
CA ASN A 29 -23.77 5.48 -43.44
C ASN A 29 -22.86 5.18 -42.23
N THR A 30 -22.85 3.92 -41.79
CA THR A 30 -22.07 3.38 -40.66
C THR A 30 -20.57 3.23 -40.96
N ASN A 31 -20.00 4.03 -41.88
CA ASN A 31 -18.63 3.87 -42.36
C ASN A 31 -17.71 5.09 -42.15
N GLN A 32 -18.07 6.02 -41.25
CA GLN A 32 -17.20 7.13 -40.85
C GLN A 32 -16.84 7.16 -39.35
N PHE A 33 -17.24 6.14 -38.59
CA PHE A 33 -16.82 5.96 -37.21
C PHE A 33 -15.65 4.96 -37.18
N PHE A 34 -14.52 5.40 -36.61
CA PHE A 34 -13.32 4.61 -36.26
C PHE A 34 -12.31 4.36 -37.39
N GLN A 35 -11.54 5.40 -37.74
CA GLN A 35 -10.13 5.26 -38.09
C GLN A 35 -9.34 6.47 -37.60
N THR A 36 -8.64 6.33 -36.48
CA THR A 36 -7.35 6.98 -36.15
C THR A 36 -6.99 6.67 -34.69
N HIS A 37 -6.38 5.52 -34.40
CA HIS A 37 -5.71 5.26 -33.11
C HIS A 37 -4.41 4.51 -33.39
N SER A 38 -3.27 5.15 -33.12
CA SER A 38 -1.95 4.56 -32.77
C SER A 38 -0.79 5.55 -33.05
N LYS A 39 -0.85 6.75 -32.45
CA LYS A 39 0.34 7.62 -32.33
C LYS A 39 0.11 8.60 -31.19
N PHE A 40 1.15 8.82 -30.38
CA PHE A 40 1.26 9.78 -29.26
C PHE A 40 1.00 9.24 -27.84
N MET A 41 2.00 8.49 -27.34
CA MET A 41 2.35 8.38 -25.91
C MET A 41 3.86 8.69 -25.78
N MET A 42 4.29 9.85 -26.29
CA MET A 42 5.67 10.33 -26.19
C MET A 42 5.70 11.72 -25.57
N GLU A 43 6.65 11.89 -24.65
CA GLU A 43 7.16 13.13 -24.06
C GLU A 43 6.56 13.58 -22.71
N GLY A 44 7.30 13.27 -21.65
CA GLY A 44 7.23 13.95 -20.36
C GLY A 44 7.95 13.17 -19.26
N LEU A 45 9.01 13.75 -18.69
CA LEU A 45 9.82 13.31 -17.54
C LEU A 45 11.13 12.55 -17.87
N GLY A 46 12.14 13.32 -18.28
CA GLY A 46 13.55 13.00 -18.08
C GLY A 46 14.29 14.27 -17.66
N SER A 47 14.41 14.52 -16.36
CA SER A 47 15.23 15.60 -15.81
C SER A 47 16.59 15.03 -15.40
N ASP A 48 17.61 15.32 -16.20
CA ASP A 48 19.02 15.13 -15.83
C ASP A 48 19.41 16.17 -14.77
N ALA A 49 19.64 15.71 -13.54
CA ALA A 49 20.33 16.49 -12.51
C ALA A 49 21.82 16.14 -12.57
N GLN A 50 22.57 16.89 -13.38
CA GLN A 50 24.02 16.96 -13.26
C GLN A 50 24.38 17.70 -11.96
N THR A 51 25.12 17.03 -11.10
CA THR A 51 25.76 17.59 -9.91
C THR A 51 26.82 18.60 -10.32
N SER A 52 26.60 19.89 -10.02
CA SER A 52 27.61 20.93 -10.13
C SER A 52 28.51 20.94 -8.90
N GLU A 53 29.81 20.70 -9.13
CA GLU A 53 30.87 21.10 -8.22
C GLU A 53 30.90 22.65 -8.16
N SER A 54 30.85 23.20 -6.95
CA SER A 54 31.21 24.59 -6.71
C SER A 54 32.19 24.65 -5.55
N GLU A 55 33.40 25.10 -5.86
CA GLU A 55 34.43 25.46 -4.90
C GLU A 55 34.20 26.89 -4.37
N ALA A 56 34.72 27.08 -3.15
CA ALA A 56 35.25 28.31 -2.56
C ALA A 56 34.27 29.30 -1.88
N GLY A 57 34.08 29.08 -0.57
CA GLY A 57 33.81 30.11 0.43
C GLY A 57 34.55 29.78 1.73
N GLY A 58 35.51 30.62 2.12
CA GLY A 58 36.48 30.35 3.19
C GLY A 58 35.96 30.49 4.63
N GLY A 59 36.58 29.71 5.54
CA GLY A 59 36.41 29.82 6.99
C GLY A 59 37.50 29.07 7.78
N ALA A 60 38.27 29.82 8.56
CA ALA A 60 39.13 29.48 9.71
C ALA A 60 39.86 28.11 9.76
N GLN A 61 41.19 28.15 9.59
CA GLN A 61 42.12 27.05 9.86
C GLN A 61 42.38 26.85 11.36
N GLY A 62 41.97 25.71 11.91
CA GLY A 62 42.61 25.10 13.08
C GLY A 62 43.70 24.13 12.58
N GLY A 63 44.98 24.44 12.84
CA GLY A 63 46.09 23.62 12.38
C GLY A 63 46.15 22.28 13.11
N GLU A 64 45.71 21.20 12.47
CA GLU A 64 45.96 19.85 12.97
C GLU A 64 47.46 19.54 12.92
N LEU A 65 48.02 19.15 14.07
CA LEU A 65 49.37 18.59 14.16
C LEU A 65 49.48 17.34 13.28
N SER A 66 50.63 17.21 12.59
CA SER A 66 50.89 16.07 11.72
C SER A 66 50.80 14.73 12.49
N PRO A 67 50.34 13.64 11.86
CA PRO A 67 50.28 12.32 12.49
C PRO A 67 51.61 11.82 13.08
N ARG A 68 52.76 12.30 12.56
CA ARG A 68 54.09 11.96 13.08
C ARG A 68 54.38 12.60 14.43
N THR A 69 53.92 13.83 14.66
CA THR A 69 54.13 14.55 15.92
C THR A 69 53.31 13.91 17.04
N ARG A 70 52.04 13.54 16.77
CA ARG A 70 51.16 12.87 17.74
C ARG A 70 51.73 11.54 18.25
N LYS A 71 52.40 10.77 17.38
CA LYS A 71 53.00 9.48 17.75
C LYS A 71 54.20 9.64 18.69
N ALA A 72 55.05 10.65 18.47
CA ALA A 72 56.20 10.91 19.34
C ALA A 72 55.76 11.37 20.74
N ASP A 73 54.78 12.27 20.81
CA ASP A 73 54.22 12.76 22.07
C ASP A 73 53.53 11.65 22.87
N LEU A 74 52.85 10.72 22.18
CA LEU A 74 52.21 9.57 22.82
C LEU A 74 53.23 8.58 23.41
N GLU A 75 54.32 8.29 22.70
CA GLU A 75 55.35 7.38 23.22
C GLU A 75 56.12 8.00 24.40
N ASP A 76 56.36 9.32 24.41
CA ASP A 76 56.86 10.02 25.60
C ASP A 76 55.89 9.86 26.78
N LEU A 77 54.60 10.11 26.54
CA LEU A 77 53.55 10.00 27.56
C LEU A 77 53.47 8.57 28.16
N LYS A 78 53.48 7.53 27.31
CA LYS A 78 53.50 6.12 27.73
C LYS A 78 54.74 5.78 28.55
N SER A 79 55.91 6.25 28.13
CA SER A 79 57.17 5.98 28.84
C SER A 79 57.19 6.55 30.27
N ARG A 80 56.47 7.66 30.48
CA ARG A 80 56.40 8.38 31.75
C ARG A 80 55.26 7.89 32.65
N LEU A 81 54.22 7.33 32.05
CA LEU A 81 53.02 6.85 32.73
C LEU A 81 52.86 5.34 32.54
N SER A 82 53.62 4.57 33.32
CA SER A 82 53.25 3.19 33.64
C SER A 82 52.27 3.19 34.81
N THR A 83 51.33 2.25 34.81
CA THR A 83 50.46 1.99 35.98
C THR A 83 51.35 1.74 37.20
N GLY A 84 51.20 2.55 38.25
CA GLY A 84 52.04 2.48 39.43
C GLY A 84 51.52 3.37 40.55
N THR A 85 52.30 3.55 41.62
CA THR A 85 51.95 4.44 42.73
C THR A 85 52.93 5.61 42.87
N THR A 86 52.49 6.71 43.47
CA THR A 86 53.34 7.83 43.85
C THR A 86 52.90 8.37 45.20
N HIS A 87 53.79 9.06 45.90
CA HIS A 87 53.46 9.67 47.19
C HIS A 87 53.28 11.18 47.01
N ALA A 88 52.22 11.73 47.59
CA ALA A 88 51.97 13.17 47.59
C ALA A 88 53.03 13.92 48.40
N ARG A 89 53.59 15.00 47.85
CA ARG A 89 54.52 15.89 48.55
C ARG A 89 53.76 16.83 49.49
N MET A 90 54.47 17.45 50.43
CA MET A 90 53.87 18.38 51.38
C MET A 90 53.30 19.60 50.64
N GLY A 91 52.00 19.85 50.79
CA GLY A 91 51.30 20.95 50.12
C GLY A 91 51.04 20.73 48.63
N GLU A 92 51.29 19.52 48.11
CA GLU A 92 51.01 19.17 46.71
C GLU A 92 49.51 18.92 46.54
N ASP A 93 48.89 19.58 45.55
CA ASP A 93 47.54 19.26 45.09
C ASP A 93 47.62 18.35 43.85
N LEU A 94 46.47 17.89 43.35
CA LEU A 94 46.44 17.05 42.16
C LEU A 94 46.93 17.76 40.89
N SER A 95 46.84 19.09 40.82
CA SER A 95 47.38 19.88 39.71
C SER A 95 48.89 19.79 39.65
N ALA A 96 49.56 19.91 40.80
CA ALA A 96 51.01 19.73 40.93
C ALA A 96 51.43 18.28 40.66
N VAL A 97 50.66 17.29 41.11
CA VAL A 97 50.91 15.87 40.76
C VAL A 97 50.79 15.66 39.24
N ALA A 98 49.74 16.18 38.60
CA ALA A 98 49.53 16.08 37.16
C ALA A 98 50.66 16.76 36.38
N GLN A 99 51.03 17.99 36.75
CA GLN A 99 52.15 18.73 36.16
C GLN A 99 53.46 17.94 36.25
N ARG A 100 53.75 17.38 37.43
CA ARG A 100 54.98 16.61 37.67
C ARG A 100 55.01 15.32 36.87
N LYS A 101 53.87 14.66 36.68
CA LYS A 101 53.78 13.37 35.99
C LYS A 101 53.71 13.51 34.47
N LEU A 102 52.89 14.43 33.97
CA LEU A 102 52.70 14.67 32.54
C LEU A 102 53.71 15.65 31.93
N GLY A 103 54.34 16.50 32.75
CA GLY A 103 55.35 17.47 32.31
C GLY A 103 54.75 18.77 31.82
N GLU A 104 55.63 19.74 31.54
CA GLU A 104 55.23 21.12 31.21
C GLU A 104 54.51 21.26 29.87
N ASN A 105 54.76 20.33 28.95
CA ASN A 105 54.17 20.36 27.61
C ASN A 105 52.77 19.71 27.55
N ALA A 106 52.32 19.08 28.64
CA ALA A 106 50.99 18.46 28.66
C ALA A 106 49.90 19.51 28.53
N SER A 107 48.91 19.25 27.67
CA SER A 107 47.81 20.18 27.45
C SER A 107 46.94 20.33 28.71
N PRO A 108 46.20 21.44 28.86
CA PRO A 108 45.24 21.61 29.95
C PRO A 108 44.25 20.44 30.06
N GLU A 109 43.80 19.90 28.94
CA GLU A 109 42.85 18.78 28.84
C GLU A 109 43.48 17.47 29.34
N GLN A 110 44.74 17.20 28.96
CA GLN A 110 45.49 16.06 29.47
C GLN A 110 45.68 16.13 30.99
N ARG A 111 46.00 17.31 31.51
CA ARG A 111 46.13 17.52 32.96
C ARG A 111 44.79 17.32 33.67
N ASP A 112 43.69 17.81 33.09
CA ASP A 112 42.37 17.66 33.69
C ASP A 112 41.87 16.22 33.71
N ALA A 113 42.00 15.50 32.59
CA ALA A 113 41.67 14.09 32.50
C ALA A 113 42.54 13.24 33.43
N PHE A 114 43.83 13.56 33.58
CA PHE A 114 44.71 12.86 34.52
C PHE A 114 44.30 13.08 35.97
N LYS A 115 43.96 14.32 36.37
CA LYS A 115 43.45 14.60 37.72
C LYS A 115 42.19 13.77 38.00
N LYS A 116 41.20 13.81 37.08
CA LYS A 116 39.95 13.02 37.19
C LYS A 116 40.22 11.52 37.30
N ALA A 117 41.20 11.01 36.55
CA ALA A 117 41.63 9.62 36.65
C ALA A 117 42.19 9.30 38.05
N VAL A 118 43.13 10.12 38.55
CA VAL A 118 43.70 9.93 39.89
C VAL A 118 42.63 10.05 40.99
N GLU A 119 41.69 10.99 40.87
CA GLU A 119 40.55 11.13 41.79
C GLU A 119 39.70 9.86 41.81
N GLY A 120 39.28 9.39 40.63
CA GLY A 120 38.42 8.22 40.49
C GLY A 120 39.09 6.89 40.91
N ILE A 121 40.39 6.76 40.72
CA ILE A 121 41.15 5.57 41.16
C ILE A 121 41.30 5.55 42.69
N ASN A 122 41.52 6.71 43.31
CA ASN A 122 41.86 6.80 44.73
C ASN A 122 40.68 7.18 45.63
N GLY A 123 39.48 7.35 45.07
CA GLY A 123 38.27 7.73 45.81
C GLY A 123 38.37 9.13 46.42
N LEU A 124 39.07 10.06 45.77
CA LEU A 124 39.23 11.43 46.23
C LEU A 124 38.03 12.28 45.83
N LYS A 125 37.68 13.27 46.65
CA LYS A 125 36.74 14.31 46.25
C LYS A 125 37.43 15.32 45.31
N PRO A 126 36.71 15.93 44.34
CA PRO A 126 37.27 16.98 43.51
C PRO A 126 37.85 18.12 44.35
N GLY A 127 39.14 18.43 44.14
CA GLY A 127 39.85 19.48 44.89
C GLY A 127 40.27 19.10 46.32
N GLU A 128 40.22 17.83 46.70
CA GLU A 128 40.70 17.36 48.00
C GLU A 128 42.21 17.60 48.17
N ASN A 129 42.60 18.24 49.28
CA ASN A 129 44.01 18.42 49.62
C ASN A 129 44.64 17.06 49.98
N LEU A 130 45.80 16.79 49.40
CA LEU A 130 46.50 15.53 49.63
C LEU A 130 47.31 15.60 50.94
N ALA A 131 47.05 14.66 51.85
CA ALA A 131 47.91 14.48 53.02
C ALA A 131 49.34 14.12 52.57
N ARG A 132 50.34 14.72 53.23
CA ARG A 132 51.76 14.44 52.96
C ARG A 132 52.01 12.94 53.07
N GLY A 133 52.63 12.37 52.04
CA GLY A 133 52.97 10.94 52.01
C GLY A 133 51.80 10.02 51.69
N ARG A 134 50.60 10.54 51.38
CA ARG A 134 49.50 9.70 50.87
C ARG A 134 49.95 9.01 49.59
N GLU A 135 49.84 7.70 49.57
CA GLU A 135 50.05 6.90 48.37
C GLU A 135 48.87 7.12 47.41
N LEU A 136 49.19 7.38 46.14
CA LEU A 136 48.26 7.58 45.05
C LEU A 136 48.54 6.58 43.95
N LYS A 137 47.55 5.77 43.60
CA LYS A 137 47.55 4.95 42.40
C LYS A 137 47.41 5.85 41.17
N LEU A 138 48.20 5.59 40.15
CA LEU A 138 48.24 6.36 38.90
C LEU A 138 47.66 5.54 37.74
N PRO A 139 46.99 6.19 36.77
CA PRO A 139 46.62 5.52 35.53
C PRO A 139 47.86 5.28 34.64
N GLY A 140 47.80 4.25 33.81
CA GLY A 140 48.65 4.11 32.63
C GLY A 140 48.04 4.85 31.43
N VAL A 141 48.64 4.70 30.26
CA VAL A 141 48.18 5.31 29.00
C VAL A 141 48.03 4.23 27.93
N ASN A 142 46.90 4.20 27.22
CA ASN A 142 46.68 3.25 26.12
C ASN A 142 47.21 3.79 24.76
N GLU A 143 46.95 3.06 23.68
CA GLU A 143 47.39 3.46 22.32
C GLU A 143 46.66 4.69 21.76
N ASN A 144 45.53 5.07 22.33
CA ASN A 144 44.77 6.25 21.92
C ASN A 144 45.14 7.51 22.74
N GLY A 145 46.02 7.36 23.74
CA GLY A 145 46.36 8.44 24.67
C GLY A 145 45.36 8.61 25.82
N ASP A 146 44.44 7.66 26.00
CA ASP A 146 43.52 7.67 27.15
C ASP A 146 44.23 7.15 28.41
N PHE A 147 43.87 7.72 29.55
CA PHE A 147 44.33 7.22 30.84
C PHE A 147 43.55 5.96 31.21
N VAL A 148 44.25 4.87 31.58
CA VAL A 148 43.63 3.57 31.87
C VAL A 148 44.09 3.01 33.21
N HIS A 149 43.18 2.47 33.99
CA HIS A 149 43.48 1.75 35.23
C HIS A 149 42.69 0.45 35.29
N THR A 150 43.32 -0.64 35.73
CA THR A 150 42.65 -1.95 35.89
C THR A 150 42.84 -2.44 37.32
N GLU A 151 41.73 -2.71 38.00
CA GLU A 151 41.72 -3.25 39.36
C GLU A 151 40.60 -4.29 39.48
N ASN A 152 40.92 -5.48 39.98
CA ASN A 152 39.97 -6.59 40.15
C ASN A 152 39.20 -6.94 38.86
N GLY A 153 39.87 -6.84 37.71
CA GLY A 153 39.27 -7.08 36.39
C GLY A 153 38.34 -5.96 35.89
N ILE A 154 38.14 -4.89 36.67
CA ILE A 154 37.43 -3.68 36.24
C ILE A 154 38.44 -2.74 35.60
N GLN A 155 38.23 -2.43 34.32
CA GLN A 155 39.03 -1.46 33.59
C GLN A 155 38.30 -0.13 33.54
N ARG A 156 38.93 0.95 33.98
CA ARG A 156 38.44 2.33 33.87
C ARG A 156 39.32 3.12 32.92
N LEU A 157 38.70 3.94 32.09
CA LEU A 157 39.34 4.76 31.08
C LEU A 157 38.83 6.20 31.15
N TRP A 158 39.73 7.16 31.01
CA TRP A 158 39.44 8.60 30.98
C TRP A 158 40.07 9.20 29.74
N SER A 159 39.25 9.73 28.83
CA SER A 159 39.73 10.27 27.56
C SER A 159 39.97 11.77 27.65
N PRO A 160 41.21 12.25 27.41
CA PRO A 160 41.49 13.69 27.32
C PRO A 160 40.86 14.36 26.10
N ALA A 161 40.60 13.60 25.04
CA ALA A 161 40.18 14.15 23.74
C ALA A 161 38.73 14.65 23.76
N ASP A 162 37.83 13.93 24.43
CA ASP A 162 36.39 14.24 24.48
C ASP A 162 35.83 14.34 25.92
N GLY A 163 36.68 14.09 26.93
CA GLY A 163 36.32 14.14 28.34
C GLY A 163 35.45 12.97 28.83
N ARG A 164 35.19 11.95 28.00
CA ARG A 164 34.37 10.80 28.39
C ARG A 164 35.09 9.90 29.38
N THR A 165 34.30 9.17 30.17
CA THR A 165 34.80 8.08 31.03
C THR A 165 34.18 6.77 30.61
N GLU A 166 34.95 5.69 30.65
CA GLU A 166 34.49 4.35 30.31
C GLU A 166 34.86 3.37 31.43
N THR A 167 33.93 2.51 31.83
CA THR A 167 34.16 1.43 32.79
C THR A 167 33.77 0.11 32.13
N ARG A 168 34.69 -0.85 32.07
CA ARG A 168 34.44 -2.22 31.64
C ARG A 168 34.55 -3.15 32.83
N THR A 169 33.55 -3.99 33.02
CA THR A 169 33.52 -4.97 34.12
C THR A 169 33.81 -6.39 33.59
N PRO A 170 34.17 -7.35 34.47
CA PRO A 170 34.49 -8.71 34.06
C PRO A 170 33.36 -9.48 33.36
N ASP A 171 32.10 -9.09 33.57
CA ASP A 171 30.95 -9.71 32.91
C ASP A 171 30.76 -9.24 31.45
N GLY A 172 31.61 -8.33 30.97
CA GLY A 172 31.57 -7.76 29.63
C GLY A 172 30.74 -6.47 29.52
N THR A 173 30.12 -6.00 30.60
CA THR A 173 29.38 -4.73 30.60
C THR A 173 30.33 -3.55 30.50
N LYS A 174 30.05 -2.65 29.55
CA LYS A 174 30.76 -1.39 29.30
C LYS A 174 29.83 -0.21 29.57
N THR A 175 30.16 0.62 30.55
CA THR A 175 29.47 1.89 30.83
C THR A 175 30.31 3.07 30.34
N THR A 176 29.74 3.94 29.54
CA THR A 176 30.36 5.17 29.02
C THR A 176 29.57 6.38 29.51
N ASN A 177 30.23 7.29 30.24
CA ASN A 177 29.63 8.58 30.62
C ASN A 177 30.23 9.68 29.76
N PHE A 178 29.36 10.45 29.11
CA PHE A 178 29.72 11.55 28.23
C PHE A 178 29.68 12.89 28.97
N THR A 179 30.31 13.91 28.38
CA THR A 179 30.43 15.26 28.97
C THR A 179 29.12 16.05 28.96
N ASP A 180 28.15 15.66 28.13
CA ASP A 180 26.79 16.22 28.10
C ASP A 180 25.87 15.62 29.19
N GLY A 181 26.39 14.72 30.03
CA GLY A 181 25.64 14.01 31.06
C GLY A 181 24.97 12.72 30.58
N ALA A 182 25.10 12.37 29.29
CA ALA A 182 24.59 11.11 28.79
C ALA A 182 25.35 9.91 29.39
N THR A 183 24.63 8.81 29.61
CA THR A 183 25.21 7.52 30.04
C THR A 183 24.81 6.43 29.07
N ARG A 184 25.77 5.65 28.56
CA ARG A 184 25.55 4.50 27.68
C ARG A 184 26.11 3.22 28.30
N ILE A 185 25.29 2.20 28.44
CA ILE A 185 25.62 0.90 29.03
C ILE A 185 25.46 -0.16 27.94
N GLU A 186 26.55 -0.76 27.51
CA GLU A 186 26.59 -1.89 26.57
C GLU A 186 26.79 -3.18 27.37
N GLN A 187 25.85 -4.11 27.29
CA GLN A 187 25.92 -5.42 27.95
C GLN A 187 26.60 -6.45 27.04
N ALA A 188 27.11 -7.53 27.62
CA ALA A 188 27.78 -8.60 26.89
C ALA A 188 26.87 -9.35 25.89
N ASN A 189 25.55 -9.33 26.11
CA ASN A 189 24.57 -9.89 25.18
C ASN A 189 24.34 -9.00 23.95
N GLY A 190 24.93 -7.81 23.89
CA GLY A 190 24.76 -6.83 22.81
C GLY A 190 23.62 -5.82 23.03
N GLU A 191 22.93 -5.86 24.17
CA GLU A 191 21.97 -4.83 24.55
C GLU A 191 22.68 -3.52 24.91
N VAL A 192 22.11 -2.39 24.48
CA VAL A 192 22.66 -1.05 24.73
C VAL A 192 21.58 -0.18 25.37
N LEU A 193 21.79 0.24 26.61
CA LEU A 193 20.96 1.21 27.31
C LEU A 193 21.61 2.59 27.25
N GLU A 194 20.91 3.59 26.74
CA GLU A 194 21.37 4.97 26.67
C GLU A 194 20.41 5.90 27.41
N VAL A 195 20.92 6.71 28.33
CA VAL A 195 20.17 7.68 29.12
C VAL A 195 20.67 9.07 28.76
N ARG A 196 19.78 9.94 28.26
CA ARG A 196 20.06 11.35 27.94
C ARG A 196 18.97 12.23 28.55
N GLY A 197 19.28 12.94 29.64
CA GLY A 197 18.31 13.74 30.36
C GLY A 197 17.20 12.87 30.97
N ASP A 198 15.96 13.11 30.58
CA ASP A 198 14.75 12.38 30.99
C ASP A 198 14.38 11.21 30.05
N LYS A 199 15.15 11.02 28.98
CA LYS A 199 14.91 9.99 27.97
C LYS A 199 15.83 8.79 28.18
N THR A 200 15.25 7.59 28.15
CA THR A 200 15.99 6.31 28.18
C THR A 200 15.70 5.51 26.92
N THR A 201 16.73 5.00 26.27
CA THR A 201 16.65 4.17 25.07
C THR A 201 17.35 2.83 25.31
N LEU A 202 16.69 1.70 25.05
CA LEU A 202 17.23 0.35 25.11
C LEU A 202 17.25 -0.24 23.69
N SER A 203 18.42 -0.45 23.12
CA SER A 203 18.62 -1.16 21.86
C SER A 203 19.00 -2.62 22.12
N LYS A 204 18.43 -3.55 21.36
CA LYS A 204 18.66 -4.99 21.44
C LYS A 204 19.42 -5.51 20.21
N PRO A 205 20.09 -6.67 20.30
CA PRO A 205 20.84 -7.26 19.18
C PRO A 205 19.98 -7.61 17.96
N ASP A 206 18.68 -7.85 18.16
CA ASP A 206 17.73 -8.21 17.09
C ASP A 206 17.21 -7.00 16.30
N GLY A 207 17.76 -5.81 16.54
CA GLY A 207 17.37 -4.55 15.93
C GLY A 207 16.25 -3.80 16.65
N THR A 208 15.67 -4.39 17.70
CA THR A 208 14.63 -3.72 18.49
C THR A 208 15.22 -2.58 19.31
N TRP A 209 14.61 -1.40 19.29
CA TRP A 209 14.88 -0.35 20.28
C TRP A 209 13.61 0.10 20.99
N ILE A 210 13.73 0.36 22.29
CA ILE A 210 12.67 0.81 23.19
C ILE A 210 13.06 2.17 23.74
N GLU A 211 12.19 3.15 23.67
CA GLU A 211 12.38 4.47 24.26
C GLU A 211 11.29 4.73 25.29
N SER A 212 11.70 5.19 26.48
CA SER A 212 10.79 5.65 27.52
C SER A 212 10.95 7.15 27.77
N GLY A 213 9.85 7.88 27.63
CA GLY A 213 9.77 9.31 27.93
C GLY A 213 9.45 9.60 29.41
N PRO A 214 9.54 10.88 29.84
CA PRO A 214 9.31 11.33 31.22
C PRO A 214 7.90 11.07 31.77
N ASP A 215 6.92 10.85 30.90
CA ASP A 215 5.51 10.63 31.23
C ASP A 215 5.10 9.15 31.25
N GLY A 216 6.06 8.23 31.06
CA GLY A 216 5.80 6.79 30.96
C GLY A 216 5.38 6.32 29.57
N GLU A 217 5.47 7.19 28.54
CA GLU A 217 5.29 6.77 27.15
C GLU A 217 6.40 5.77 26.76
N ILE A 218 6.00 4.60 26.25
CA ILE A 218 6.90 3.57 25.74
C ILE A 218 6.76 3.52 24.22
N THR A 219 7.82 3.87 23.51
CA THR A 219 7.95 3.65 22.06
C THR A 219 8.82 2.42 21.84
N SER A 220 8.33 1.38 21.17
CA SER A 220 9.13 0.19 20.82
C SER A 220 9.11 0.01 19.32
N THR A 221 10.27 -0.06 18.68
CA THR A 221 10.35 -0.31 17.24
C THR A 221 11.42 -1.35 16.93
N LYS A 222 11.05 -2.36 16.14
CA LYS A 222 12.01 -3.19 15.40
C LYS A 222 12.39 -2.54 14.06
N GLU A 223 11.47 -1.72 13.51
CA GLU A 223 11.56 -1.09 12.19
C GLU A 223 10.74 0.22 12.13
N HIS A 224 10.94 1.14 13.10
CA HIS A 224 10.36 2.50 13.10
C HIS A 224 8.83 2.59 13.32
N ILE A 225 8.19 1.56 13.88
CA ILE A 225 6.76 1.59 14.23
C ILE A 225 6.56 2.21 15.62
N ARG A 226 5.92 3.38 15.73
CA ARG A 226 5.49 3.93 17.02
C ARG A 226 4.09 3.40 17.35
N ILE A 227 4.01 2.57 18.38
CA ILE A 227 2.75 2.13 18.99
C ILE A 227 2.62 2.89 20.30
N GLU A 228 1.69 3.85 20.35
CA GLU A 228 1.31 4.54 21.58
C GLU A 228 0.26 3.72 22.30
N ARG A 229 0.39 3.55 23.62
CA ARG A 229 -0.66 3.00 24.47
C ARG A 229 -1.24 4.15 25.28
N ASP A 230 -2.52 4.44 25.08
CA ASP A 230 -3.19 5.46 25.89
C ASP A 230 -3.43 4.97 27.33
N LYS A 231 -3.88 5.89 28.19
CA LYS A 231 -4.14 5.61 29.61
C LYS A 231 -5.24 4.56 29.84
N ASP A 232 -6.07 4.29 28.84
CA ASP A 232 -7.15 3.30 28.88
C ASP A 232 -6.68 1.93 28.33
N GLY A 233 -5.42 1.81 27.92
CA GLY A 233 -4.86 0.59 27.35
C GLY A 233 -5.20 0.39 25.87
N ARG A 234 -5.77 1.38 25.19
CA ARG A 234 -5.99 1.32 23.73
C ARG A 234 -4.68 1.60 23.01
N LEU A 235 -4.45 0.82 21.95
CA LEU A 235 -3.32 1.02 21.06
C LEU A 235 -3.68 2.11 20.05
N LYS A 236 -2.76 3.04 19.84
CA LYS A 236 -2.82 4.08 18.82
C LYS A 236 -1.55 3.99 17.99
N ARG A 237 -1.71 3.82 16.68
CA ARG A 237 -0.61 3.80 15.72
C ARG A 237 -0.18 5.23 15.41
N VAL A 238 1.13 5.50 15.44
CA VAL A 238 1.70 6.76 14.92
C VAL A 238 2.71 6.43 13.82
N ASP A 239 2.56 7.12 12.68
CA ASP A 239 3.18 6.76 11.41
C ASP A 239 4.71 6.86 11.41
N ALA A 240 5.33 5.97 10.62
CA ALA A 240 6.70 6.06 10.15
C ALA A 240 6.69 6.52 8.68
N PRO A 241 7.78 7.10 8.14
CA PRO A 241 7.89 7.39 6.72
C PRO A 241 7.78 6.10 5.87
N PRO A 242 7.28 6.20 4.63
CA PRO A 242 7.07 5.05 3.77
C PRO A 242 8.38 4.64 3.13
N MET A 243 9.00 3.51 3.52
CA MET A 243 9.84 2.70 2.63
C MET A 243 9.95 1.25 3.09
N THR A 244 9.96 0.36 2.09
CA THR A 244 9.94 -1.12 2.10
C THR A 244 8.62 -1.78 2.52
N GLU A 245 8.11 -2.64 1.62
CA GLU A 245 7.09 -3.63 1.95
C GLU A 245 7.56 -4.39 3.19
N SER A 246 6.72 -4.43 4.22
CA SER A 246 7.04 -5.11 5.46
C SER A 246 5.79 -5.77 6.00
N TYR A 247 6.00 -6.97 6.53
CA TYR A 247 5.00 -7.71 7.27
C TYR A 247 5.54 -7.99 8.66
N MET A 248 4.72 -7.71 9.67
CA MET A 248 5.06 -7.98 11.06
C MET A 248 3.87 -8.62 11.75
N LYS A 249 4.13 -9.67 12.53
CA LYS A 249 3.16 -10.27 13.44
C LYS A 249 3.66 -10.14 14.87
N THR A 250 2.84 -9.60 15.76
CA THR A 250 3.14 -9.48 17.20
C THR A 250 1.95 -9.92 18.03
N ASP A 251 2.19 -10.40 19.24
CA ASP A 251 1.11 -10.58 20.23
C ASP A 251 0.56 -9.21 20.66
N ASP A 252 -0.75 -9.13 20.92
CA ASP A 252 -1.39 -7.90 21.41
C ASP A 252 -1.19 -7.68 22.93
N GLY A 253 -0.56 -8.65 23.61
CA GLY A 253 -0.34 -8.68 25.06
C GLY A 253 -1.59 -9.06 25.88
N GLN A 254 -2.72 -9.36 25.24
CA GLN A 254 -3.97 -9.81 25.85
C GLN A 254 -4.38 -11.23 25.40
N GLY A 255 -3.51 -11.90 24.64
CA GLY A 255 -3.72 -13.25 24.12
C GLY A 255 -4.34 -13.29 22.73
N GLY A 256 -4.40 -12.15 22.04
CA GLY A 256 -4.62 -12.03 20.61
C GLY A 256 -3.34 -11.72 19.84
N SER A 257 -3.47 -11.44 18.54
CA SER A 257 -2.34 -11.08 17.67
C SER A 257 -2.67 -9.89 16.78
N VAL A 258 -1.65 -9.09 16.48
CA VAL A 258 -1.69 -8.01 15.51
C VAL A 258 -0.77 -8.36 14.34
N GLU A 259 -1.33 -8.35 13.13
CA GLU A 259 -0.60 -8.53 11.88
C GLU A 259 -0.61 -7.21 11.11
N LEU A 260 0.56 -6.66 10.84
CA LEU A 260 0.75 -5.38 10.16
C LEU A 260 1.19 -5.64 8.72
N GLY A 261 0.42 -5.10 7.77
CA GLY A 261 0.82 -4.99 6.38
C GLY A 261 1.27 -3.57 6.06
N ARG A 262 2.34 -3.46 5.26
CA ARG A 262 2.75 -2.21 4.61
C ARG A 262 3.07 -2.47 3.14
N GLY A 263 2.58 -1.59 2.28
CA GLY A 263 2.84 -1.65 0.84
C GLY A 263 2.61 -0.30 0.17
N MET A 264 2.75 -0.30 -1.16
CA MET A 264 2.62 0.90 -1.99
C MET A 264 1.16 1.32 -2.16
N LYS A 265 0.20 0.39 -2.20
CA LYS A 265 -1.23 0.73 -2.29
C LYS A 265 -1.84 1.01 -0.91
N PRO A 266 -2.83 1.91 -0.80
CA PRO A 266 -3.48 2.21 0.48
C PRO A 266 -4.01 0.97 1.23
N GLU A 267 -4.62 0.03 0.53
CA GLU A 267 -5.17 -1.21 1.07
C GLU A 267 -4.11 -2.20 1.60
N GLU A 268 -2.84 -2.01 1.21
CA GLU A 268 -1.72 -2.79 1.73
C GLU A 268 -1.24 -2.27 3.09
N ASN A 269 -1.72 -1.10 3.52
CA ASN A 269 -1.32 -0.43 4.74
C ASN A 269 -2.38 -0.64 5.84
N PHE A 270 -2.30 -1.78 6.52
CA PHE A 270 -3.32 -2.22 7.47
C PHE A 270 -2.75 -2.75 8.78
N ALA A 271 -3.62 -2.82 9.80
CA ALA A 271 -3.42 -3.66 10.96
C ALA A 271 -4.60 -4.64 11.09
N LEU A 272 -4.33 -5.93 11.00
CA LEU A 272 -5.27 -7.02 11.21
C LEU A 272 -5.14 -7.49 12.67
N VAL A 273 -6.15 -7.20 13.48
CA VAL A 273 -6.17 -7.55 14.90
C VAL A 273 -7.09 -8.74 15.10
N GLN A 274 -6.53 -9.85 15.56
CA GLN A 274 -7.27 -11.02 16.02
C GLN A 274 -7.30 -10.99 17.54
N ARG A 275 -8.49 -10.80 18.12
CA ARG A 275 -8.70 -10.72 19.57
C ARG A 275 -8.83 -12.12 20.16
N LYS A 276 -8.60 -12.24 21.47
CA LYS A 276 -8.72 -13.50 22.23
C LYS A 276 -10.11 -14.14 22.15
N ASP A 277 -11.15 -13.34 21.97
CA ASP A 277 -12.53 -13.81 21.79
C ASP A 277 -12.83 -14.34 20.38
N GLY A 278 -11.84 -14.31 19.48
CA GLY A 278 -11.96 -14.74 18.08
C GLY A 278 -12.45 -13.64 17.14
N GLN A 279 -12.72 -12.42 17.63
CA GLN A 279 -13.07 -11.30 16.75
C GLN A 279 -11.86 -10.85 15.94
N THR A 280 -12.09 -10.60 14.66
CA THR A 280 -11.09 -10.06 13.75
C THR A 280 -11.51 -8.69 13.26
N GLU A 281 -10.62 -7.73 13.39
CA GLU A 281 -10.81 -6.35 12.94
C GLU A 281 -9.66 -5.95 12.02
N VAL A 282 -9.98 -5.15 10.99
CA VAL A 282 -8.96 -4.51 10.14
C VAL A 282 -9.02 -3.02 10.37
N PHE A 283 -7.86 -2.43 10.67
CA PHE A 283 -7.67 -1.01 10.82
C PHE A 283 -6.93 -0.49 9.59
N ASP A 284 -7.66 0.26 8.76
CA ASP A 284 -7.14 0.92 7.57
C ASP A 284 -6.95 2.40 7.84
N LYS A 285 -5.90 3.00 7.26
CA LYS A 285 -5.81 4.45 7.21
C LYS A 285 -6.67 4.96 6.05
N GLY A 286 -7.79 5.57 6.39
CA GLY A 286 -8.67 6.20 5.42
C GLY A 286 -7.99 7.32 4.64
N PRO A 287 -8.56 7.69 3.48
CA PRO A 287 -8.14 8.83 2.67
C PRO A 287 -7.85 10.14 3.42
N ASP A 288 -8.66 10.40 4.44
CA ASP A 288 -8.64 11.61 5.28
C ASP A 288 -7.70 11.47 6.49
N GLY A 289 -6.92 10.38 6.52
CA GLY A 289 -6.06 10.02 7.64
C GLY A 289 -6.82 9.45 8.84
N LYS A 290 -8.15 9.34 8.79
CA LYS A 290 -8.92 8.71 9.87
C LYS A 290 -8.83 7.20 9.75
N GLU A 291 -8.77 6.55 10.90
CA GLU A 291 -8.77 5.09 10.98
C GLU A 291 -10.17 4.55 10.65
N LYS A 292 -10.27 3.69 9.64
CA LYS A 292 -11.47 2.93 9.32
C LYS A 292 -11.32 1.54 9.91
N VAL A 293 -12.29 1.14 10.73
CA VAL A 293 -12.35 -0.21 11.31
C VAL A 293 -13.36 -1.04 10.53
N SER A 294 -12.91 -2.16 9.97
CA SER A 294 -13.75 -3.14 9.28
C SER A 294 -13.90 -4.39 10.13
N ARG A 295 -15.09 -5.00 10.09
CA ARG A 295 -15.41 -6.23 10.83
C ARG A 295 -16.11 -7.24 9.92
N PHE A 296 -16.02 -8.51 10.30
CA PHE A 296 -16.85 -9.54 9.70
C PHE A 296 -18.33 -9.29 9.96
N MET A 297 -19.15 -9.74 9.01
CA MET A 297 -20.60 -9.76 9.10
C MET A 297 -21.03 -10.85 10.09
N ASP A 298 -21.98 -10.49 10.97
CA ASP A 298 -22.64 -11.43 11.87
C ASP A 298 -23.75 -12.16 11.12
N ASN A 299 -23.37 -13.20 10.37
CA ASN A 299 -24.30 -14.06 9.64
C ASN A 299 -23.77 -15.50 9.60
N PRO A 300 -24.54 -16.51 10.08
CA PRO A 300 -24.05 -17.88 10.21
C PRO A 300 -23.76 -18.56 8.86
N THR A 301 -24.50 -18.20 7.80
CA THR A 301 -24.26 -18.74 6.46
C THR A 301 -22.93 -18.23 5.91
N VAL A 302 -22.65 -16.94 6.08
CA VAL A 302 -21.38 -16.32 5.67
C VAL A 302 -20.24 -16.86 6.51
N GLU A 303 -20.42 -17.00 7.82
CA GLU A 303 -19.40 -17.52 8.74
C GLU A 303 -18.92 -18.93 8.37
N ALA A 304 -19.85 -19.82 8.00
CA ALA A 304 -19.51 -21.18 7.61
C ALA A 304 -18.60 -21.21 6.36
N GLU A 305 -18.95 -20.45 5.32
CA GLU A 305 -18.15 -20.38 4.09
C GLU A 305 -16.84 -19.62 4.31
N ARG A 306 -16.85 -18.52 5.08
CA ARG A 306 -15.64 -17.79 5.51
C ARG A 306 -14.64 -18.71 6.17
N LYS A 307 -15.07 -19.49 7.16
CA LYS A 307 -14.20 -20.45 7.87
C LYS A 307 -13.62 -21.47 6.90
N GLY A 308 -14.44 -22.01 6.00
CA GLY A 308 -13.99 -22.93 4.98
C GLY A 308 -12.93 -22.35 4.06
N VAL A 309 -13.09 -21.11 3.60
CA VAL A 309 -12.08 -20.43 2.76
C VAL A 309 -10.82 -20.13 3.55
N MET A 310 -10.95 -19.72 4.81
CA MET A 310 -9.82 -19.43 5.69
C MET A 310 -8.92 -20.66 5.89
N GLU A 311 -9.50 -21.81 6.21
CA GLU A 311 -8.76 -23.06 6.38
C GLU A 311 -8.03 -23.50 5.09
N ARG A 312 -8.58 -23.18 3.92
CA ARG A 312 -7.94 -23.46 2.62
C ARG A 312 -6.82 -22.48 2.36
N ALA A 313 -7.06 -21.19 2.58
CA ALA A 313 -6.07 -20.13 2.42
C ALA A 313 -4.82 -20.40 3.27
N GLU A 314 -5.01 -20.78 4.54
CA GLU A 314 -3.90 -21.13 5.46
C GLU A 314 -3.06 -22.33 4.99
N LYS A 315 -3.64 -23.24 4.22
CA LYS A 315 -2.91 -24.37 3.61
C LYS A 315 -2.22 -24.00 2.32
N ARG A 316 -2.73 -23.01 1.59
CA ARG A 316 -2.29 -22.66 0.23
C ARG A 316 -1.32 -21.50 0.19
N PHE A 317 -1.44 -20.53 1.08
CA PHE A 317 -0.56 -19.37 1.15
C PHE A 317 0.58 -19.65 2.12
N THR A 318 1.78 -19.81 1.58
CA THR A 318 3.01 -20.04 2.34
C THR A 318 3.67 -18.75 2.80
N ASP A 319 3.42 -17.64 2.11
CA ASP A 319 3.85 -16.29 2.52
C ASP A 319 2.85 -15.73 3.56
N PRO A 320 3.27 -15.50 4.81
CA PRO A 320 2.42 -14.89 5.83
C PRO A 320 1.87 -13.52 5.44
N ALA A 321 2.59 -12.73 4.64
CA ALA A 321 2.14 -11.42 4.18
C ALA A 321 0.98 -11.53 3.18
N GLU A 322 1.05 -12.47 2.24
CA GLU A 322 -0.05 -12.80 1.31
C GLU A 322 -1.28 -13.29 2.09
N LEU A 323 -1.09 -14.19 3.06
CA LEU A 323 -2.18 -14.70 3.89
C LEU A 323 -2.85 -13.60 4.74
N ALA A 324 -2.06 -12.73 5.36
CA ALA A 324 -2.59 -11.64 6.18
C ALA A 324 -3.39 -10.62 5.37
N ARG A 325 -2.91 -10.31 4.17
CA ARG A 325 -3.62 -9.45 3.21
C ARG A 325 -4.93 -10.08 2.77
N PHE A 326 -4.90 -11.36 2.38
CA PHE A 326 -6.10 -12.10 2.04
C PHE A 326 -7.12 -12.08 3.18
N LYS A 327 -6.68 -12.29 4.42
CA LYS A 327 -7.52 -12.17 5.63
C LYS A 327 -8.10 -10.76 5.79
N ALA A 328 -7.29 -9.73 5.57
CA ALA A 328 -7.76 -8.35 5.66
C ALA A 328 -8.82 -8.03 4.59
N ASP A 329 -8.62 -8.51 3.36
CA ASP A 329 -9.58 -8.35 2.27
C ASP A 329 -10.89 -9.08 2.52
N MET A 330 -10.85 -10.26 3.14
CA MET A 330 -12.07 -10.95 3.60
C MET A 330 -12.89 -10.08 4.57
N VAL A 331 -12.23 -9.46 5.56
CA VAL A 331 -12.90 -8.58 6.54
C VAL A 331 -13.48 -7.34 5.84
N ARG A 332 -12.72 -6.71 4.94
CA ARG A 332 -13.15 -5.54 4.18
C ARG A 332 -14.32 -5.86 3.25
N PHE A 333 -14.30 -7.01 2.58
CA PHE A 333 -15.40 -7.47 1.74
C PHE A 333 -16.69 -7.59 2.54
N GLU A 334 -16.67 -8.28 3.67
CA GLU A 334 -17.87 -8.46 4.49
C GLU A 334 -18.39 -7.14 5.07
N GLN A 335 -17.48 -6.26 5.54
CA GLN A 335 -17.86 -4.93 5.99
C GLN A 335 -18.54 -4.15 4.86
N ARG A 336 -17.92 -4.12 3.67
CA ARG A 336 -18.50 -3.46 2.49
C ARG A 336 -19.83 -4.06 2.09
N ALA A 337 -19.95 -5.38 2.13
CA ALA A 337 -21.19 -6.09 1.84
C ALA A 337 -22.30 -5.70 2.82
N SER A 338 -21.97 -5.56 4.11
CA SER A 338 -22.88 -5.05 5.14
C SER A 338 -23.30 -3.60 4.88
N ASP A 339 -22.33 -2.71 4.63
CA ASP A 339 -22.55 -1.29 4.36
C ASP A 339 -23.47 -1.09 3.13
N ARG A 340 -23.28 -1.92 2.10
CA ARG A 340 -24.07 -1.89 0.86
C ARG A 340 -25.33 -2.76 0.90
N LYS A 341 -25.59 -3.45 2.02
CA LYS A 341 -26.73 -4.37 2.19
C LYS A 341 -26.80 -5.43 1.08
N LEU A 342 -25.64 -5.99 0.72
CA LEU A 342 -25.61 -7.15 -0.17
C LEU A 342 -26.27 -8.35 0.54
N GLU A 343 -26.97 -9.16 -0.24
CA GLU A 343 -27.56 -10.40 0.28
C GLU A 343 -26.46 -11.32 0.83
N PRO A 344 -26.60 -11.86 2.05
CA PRO A 344 -25.60 -12.75 2.65
C PRO A 344 -25.25 -13.96 1.77
N THR A 345 -26.19 -14.45 0.97
CA THR A 345 -25.94 -15.54 0.02
C THR A 345 -24.95 -15.16 -1.08
N LYS A 346 -24.94 -13.91 -1.54
CA LYS A 346 -23.92 -13.44 -2.49
C LYS A 346 -22.52 -13.49 -1.86
N VAL A 347 -22.40 -13.05 -0.60
CA VAL A 347 -21.13 -13.11 0.14
C VAL A 347 -20.66 -14.56 0.30
N ALA A 348 -21.56 -15.45 0.73
CA ALA A 348 -21.29 -16.87 0.88
C ALA A 348 -20.89 -17.54 -0.46
N ASP A 349 -21.59 -17.24 -1.55
CA ASP A 349 -21.30 -17.80 -2.87
C ASP A 349 -19.99 -17.25 -3.46
N THR A 350 -19.62 -15.99 -3.16
CA THR A 350 -18.27 -15.46 -3.45
C THR A 350 -17.20 -16.31 -2.75
N TYR A 351 -17.36 -16.58 -1.45
CA TYR A 351 -16.42 -17.44 -0.72
C TYR A 351 -16.36 -18.85 -1.28
N LYS A 352 -17.50 -19.45 -1.61
CA LYS A 352 -17.56 -20.77 -2.22
C LYS A 352 -16.78 -20.84 -3.53
N ALA A 353 -16.93 -19.86 -4.42
CA ALA A 353 -16.20 -19.79 -5.68
C ALA A 353 -14.67 -19.68 -5.46
N ILE A 354 -14.25 -18.90 -4.48
CA ILE A 354 -12.84 -18.74 -4.10
C ILE A 354 -12.29 -20.03 -3.47
N GLY A 355 -13.06 -20.68 -2.60
CA GLY A 355 -12.73 -21.98 -2.02
C GLY A 355 -12.52 -23.06 -3.10
N GLN A 356 -13.35 -23.06 -4.15
CA GLN A 356 -13.20 -23.97 -5.29
C GLN A 356 -11.87 -23.76 -6.06
N MET A 357 -11.43 -22.51 -6.23
CA MET A 357 -10.12 -22.21 -6.86
C MET A 357 -8.97 -22.74 -6.00
N LEU A 358 -9.04 -22.53 -4.68
CA LEU A 358 -8.06 -23.02 -3.71
C LEU A 358 -8.03 -24.56 -3.62
N ASP A 359 -9.18 -25.23 -3.77
CA ASP A 359 -9.30 -26.69 -3.69
C ASP A 359 -8.93 -27.43 -4.98
N GLY A 360 -8.99 -26.77 -6.14
CA GLY A 360 -8.91 -27.38 -7.46
C GLY A 360 -7.88 -28.52 -7.61
N GLY A 361 -8.29 -29.58 -8.31
CA GLY A 361 -7.47 -30.79 -8.53
C GLY A 361 -6.42 -30.65 -9.64
N PRO A 362 -5.66 -31.72 -9.92
CA PRO A 362 -4.63 -31.72 -10.97
C PRO A 362 -5.18 -31.54 -12.40
N ASP A 363 -6.47 -31.80 -12.62
CA ASP A 363 -7.13 -31.66 -13.92
C ASP A 363 -7.59 -30.23 -14.25
N ALA A 364 -7.42 -29.30 -13.31
CA ALA A 364 -7.78 -27.89 -13.51
C ALA A 364 -6.91 -27.24 -14.61
N LYS A 365 -7.51 -26.29 -15.36
CA LYS A 365 -6.88 -25.70 -16.55
C LYS A 365 -5.79 -24.67 -16.26
N ILE A 366 -5.94 -23.92 -15.19
CA ILE A 366 -4.92 -22.99 -14.68
C ILE A 366 -4.12 -23.70 -13.60
N SER A 367 -2.82 -23.41 -13.40
CA SER A 367 -1.99 -24.08 -12.39
C SER A 367 -2.48 -23.81 -10.96
N GLN A 368 -2.09 -24.63 -9.97
CA GLN A 368 -2.50 -24.38 -8.57
C GLN A 368 -1.95 -23.05 -8.04
N ASP A 369 -0.71 -22.69 -8.37
CA ASP A 369 -0.09 -21.44 -7.92
C ASP A 369 -0.80 -20.22 -8.51
N ASP A 370 -1.16 -20.29 -9.79
CA ASP A 370 -1.92 -19.23 -10.43
C ASP A 370 -3.37 -19.17 -9.92
N ARG A 371 -4.01 -20.30 -9.58
CA ARG A 371 -5.32 -20.30 -8.90
C ARG A 371 -5.26 -19.68 -7.51
N ASN A 372 -4.17 -19.88 -6.78
CA ASN A 372 -3.94 -19.22 -5.50
C ASN A 372 -3.85 -17.69 -5.70
N LEU A 373 -3.15 -17.25 -6.75
CA LEU A 373 -3.08 -15.83 -7.12
C LEU A 373 -4.46 -15.27 -7.52
N LEU A 374 -5.21 -15.97 -8.36
CA LEU A 374 -6.58 -15.61 -8.75
C LEU A 374 -7.49 -15.50 -7.52
N ALA A 375 -7.40 -16.42 -6.57
CA ALA A 375 -8.16 -16.35 -5.33
C ALA A 375 -7.85 -15.08 -4.52
N GLN A 376 -6.57 -14.68 -4.43
CA GLN A 376 -6.17 -13.43 -3.78
C GLN A 376 -6.73 -12.20 -4.50
N GLN A 377 -6.58 -12.15 -5.81
CA GLN A 377 -7.03 -11.03 -6.64
C GLN A 377 -8.55 -10.87 -6.64
N VAL A 378 -9.30 -11.98 -6.76
CA VAL A 378 -10.76 -11.96 -6.64
C VAL A 378 -11.19 -11.48 -5.26
N MET A 379 -10.50 -11.88 -4.19
CA MET A 379 -10.80 -11.37 -2.84
C MET A 379 -10.51 -9.87 -2.73
N SER A 380 -9.40 -9.40 -3.31
CA SER A 380 -9.04 -7.98 -3.35
C SER A 380 -10.08 -7.15 -4.10
N HIS A 381 -10.52 -7.56 -5.30
CA HIS A 381 -11.60 -6.88 -6.03
C HIS A 381 -12.94 -6.95 -5.30
N ALA A 382 -13.24 -8.09 -4.67
CA ALA A 382 -14.38 -8.24 -3.78
C ALA A 382 -14.22 -7.46 -2.46
N ALA A 383 -13.05 -6.95 -2.09
CA ALA A 383 -12.89 -6.01 -0.99
C ALA A 383 -13.00 -4.56 -1.49
N ASN A 384 -12.40 -4.25 -2.64
CA ASN A 384 -12.31 -2.93 -3.23
C ASN A 384 -12.55 -2.95 -4.75
N PRO A 385 -13.79 -2.74 -5.26
CA PRO A 385 -14.07 -2.89 -6.70
C PRO A 385 -13.43 -1.80 -7.55
N THR A 386 -13.11 -0.64 -6.95
CA THR A 386 -12.47 0.48 -7.66
C THR A 386 -10.97 0.25 -7.85
N SER A 387 -10.41 -0.89 -7.42
CA SER A 387 -9.04 -1.29 -7.78
C SER A 387 -8.98 -2.07 -9.09
N VAL A 388 -10.10 -2.25 -9.78
CA VAL A 388 -10.14 -2.95 -11.08
C VAL A 388 -9.71 -1.97 -12.16
N ASP A 389 -8.53 -2.22 -12.72
CA ASP A 389 -7.92 -1.39 -13.75
C ASP A 389 -7.84 -2.10 -15.10
N GLN A 390 -7.83 -1.32 -16.18
CA GLN A 390 -7.70 -1.86 -17.54
C GLN A 390 -6.24 -2.17 -17.92
N GLY A 391 -5.27 -1.61 -17.20
CA GLY A 391 -3.86 -1.71 -17.56
C GLY A 391 -3.54 -1.01 -18.88
N PHE A 392 -2.63 -1.60 -19.65
CA PHE A 392 -2.25 -1.09 -20.98
C PHE A 392 -3.21 -1.51 -22.12
N HIS A 393 -4.39 -2.02 -21.79
CA HIS A 393 -5.32 -2.63 -22.75
C HIS A 393 -6.50 -1.71 -23.10
N ASP A 394 -7.13 -1.89 -24.27
CA ASP A 394 -8.33 -1.16 -24.73
C ASP A 394 -9.63 -1.71 -24.12
N THR A 395 -9.55 -2.17 -22.86
CA THR A 395 -10.64 -2.82 -22.13
C THR A 395 -11.33 -1.90 -21.11
N CYS A 396 -11.18 -0.57 -21.21
CA CYS A 396 -11.79 0.41 -20.28
C CYS A 396 -13.27 0.11 -19.96
N ALA A 397 -14.06 -0.18 -21.01
CA ALA A 397 -15.47 -0.54 -20.92
C ALA A 397 -15.74 -1.81 -20.12
N LEU A 398 -14.84 -2.80 -20.20
CA LEU A 398 -14.93 -4.07 -19.49
C LEU A 398 -14.44 -3.94 -18.05
N ALA A 399 -13.35 -3.22 -17.81
CA ALA A 399 -12.86 -2.92 -16.46
C ALA A 399 -13.94 -2.15 -15.66
N SER A 400 -14.58 -1.15 -16.29
CA SER A 400 -15.75 -0.46 -15.71
C SER A 400 -16.90 -1.44 -15.39
N LEU A 401 -17.21 -2.36 -16.31
CA LEU A 401 -18.24 -3.37 -16.11
C LEU A 401 -17.89 -4.36 -15.00
N GLU A 402 -16.63 -4.78 -14.91
CA GLU A 402 -16.10 -5.67 -13.89
C GLU A 402 -16.20 -5.03 -12.49
N SER A 403 -15.76 -3.78 -12.34
CA SER A 403 -15.95 -2.99 -11.10
C SER A 403 -17.42 -2.92 -10.70
N ASN A 404 -18.34 -2.71 -11.66
CA ASN A 404 -19.79 -2.72 -11.40
C ASN A 404 -20.29 -4.08 -10.90
N ILE A 405 -19.83 -5.18 -11.51
CA ILE A 405 -20.24 -6.54 -11.12
C ILE A 405 -19.66 -6.88 -9.75
N TYR A 406 -18.39 -6.60 -9.45
CA TYR A 406 -17.86 -6.80 -8.09
C TYR A 406 -18.60 -5.97 -7.04
N THR A 407 -19.10 -4.80 -7.42
CA THR A 407 -19.86 -3.93 -6.53
C THR A 407 -21.25 -4.48 -6.20
N LYS A 408 -21.93 -5.11 -7.15
CA LYS A 408 -23.35 -5.50 -7.03
C LYS A 408 -23.59 -7.01 -6.93
N ASP A 409 -22.79 -7.79 -7.64
CA ASP A 409 -22.90 -9.24 -7.84
C ASP A 409 -21.51 -9.92 -7.76
N PRO A 410 -20.75 -9.74 -6.65
CA PRO A 410 -19.39 -10.29 -6.53
C PRO A 410 -19.34 -11.82 -6.67
N ASP A 411 -20.42 -12.53 -6.31
CA ASP A 411 -20.55 -13.96 -6.53
C ASP A 411 -20.48 -14.35 -8.01
N ARG A 412 -21.00 -13.50 -8.91
CA ARG A 412 -21.02 -13.75 -10.34
C ARG A 412 -19.64 -13.57 -10.97
N ALA A 413 -18.91 -12.53 -10.58
CA ALA A 413 -17.51 -12.35 -11.01
C ALA A 413 -16.62 -13.49 -10.49
N ALA A 414 -16.71 -13.82 -9.19
CA ALA A 414 -15.93 -14.89 -8.59
C ALA A 414 -16.25 -16.25 -9.22
N ARG A 415 -17.53 -16.55 -9.48
CA ARG A 415 -17.96 -17.77 -10.17
C ARG A 415 -17.37 -17.88 -11.58
N LEU A 416 -17.41 -16.79 -12.36
CA LEU A 416 -16.85 -16.78 -13.71
C LEU A 416 -15.36 -17.15 -13.68
N ILE A 417 -14.57 -16.47 -12.85
CA ILE A 417 -13.12 -16.71 -12.77
C ILE A 417 -12.84 -18.13 -12.25
N SER A 418 -13.61 -18.59 -11.26
CA SER A 418 -13.48 -19.96 -10.74
C SER A 418 -13.77 -21.02 -11.81
N GLU A 419 -14.89 -20.94 -12.53
CA GLU A 419 -15.24 -21.88 -13.61
C GLU A 419 -14.17 -21.92 -14.71
N VAL A 420 -13.69 -20.76 -15.14
CA VAL A 420 -12.65 -20.67 -16.17
C VAL A 420 -11.33 -21.24 -15.67
N SER A 421 -10.94 -20.94 -14.43
CA SER A 421 -9.68 -21.46 -13.87
C SER A 421 -9.67 -22.99 -13.75
N LEU A 422 -10.82 -23.58 -13.47
CA LEU A 422 -10.97 -25.02 -13.30
C LEU A 422 -11.17 -25.73 -14.63
N THR A 423 -11.96 -25.17 -15.55
CA THR A 423 -12.45 -25.89 -16.74
C THR A 423 -12.02 -25.29 -18.08
N GLY A 424 -11.45 -24.08 -18.06
CA GLY A 424 -11.18 -23.27 -19.25
C GLY A 424 -12.45 -22.74 -19.93
N GLN A 425 -13.59 -22.85 -19.27
CA GLN A 425 -14.91 -22.55 -19.80
C GLN A 425 -15.76 -21.82 -18.75
N PHE A 426 -16.73 -21.05 -19.23
CA PHE A 426 -17.73 -20.38 -18.38
C PHE A 426 -19.14 -20.69 -18.90
N LYS A 427 -20.07 -20.98 -17.99
CA LYS A 427 -21.49 -21.14 -18.36
C LYS A 427 -22.29 -19.89 -18.02
N THR A 428 -22.78 -19.21 -19.04
CA THR A 428 -23.65 -18.04 -18.91
C THR A 428 -24.98 -18.39 -18.25
N THR A 429 -25.70 -17.37 -17.78
CA THR A 429 -27.01 -17.53 -17.12
C THR A 429 -28.10 -18.08 -18.04
N ASP A 430 -28.01 -17.86 -19.34
CA ASP A 430 -28.87 -18.48 -20.37
C ASP A 430 -28.41 -19.88 -20.80
N GLY A 431 -27.36 -20.41 -20.15
CA GLY A 431 -26.91 -21.79 -20.28
C GLY A 431 -25.94 -22.07 -21.41
N LYS A 432 -25.46 -21.03 -22.13
CA LYS A 432 -24.43 -21.17 -23.16
C LYS A 432 -23.06 -21.37 -22.52
N THR A 433 -22.21 -22.14 -23.19
CA THR A 433 -20.84 -22.40 -22.76
C THR A 433 -19.88 -21.55 -23.58
N ILE A 434 -19.08 -20.76 -22.89
CA ILE A 434 -18.04 -19.90 -23.45
C ILE A 434 -16.71 -20.59 -23.22
N LYS A 435 -15.93 -20.80 -24.27
CA LYS A 435 -14.60 -21.41 -24.17
C LYS A 435 -13.53 -20.33 -24.22
N VAL A 436 -12.67 -20.29 -23.23
CA VAL A 436 -11.55 -19.33 -23.20
C VAL A 436 -10.36 -19.93 -23.97
N PRO A 437 -9.70 -19.17 -24.85
CA PRO A 437 -8.49 -19.62 -25.55
C PRO A 437 -7.39 -20.04 -24.58
N GLU A 438 -6.68 -21.12 -24.91
CA GLU A 438 -5.62 -21.66 -24.06
C GLU A 438 -4.49 -20.64 -23.80
N GLY A 439 -4.17 -19.80 -24.80
CA GLY A 439 -3.20 -18.72 -24.66
C GLY A 439 -3.59 -17.70 -23.58
N SER A 440 -4.88 -17.40 -23.46
CA SER A 440 -5.41 -16.40 -22.51
C SER A 440 -5.67 -16.96 -21.12
N LEU A 441 -5.51 -18.28 -20.91
CA LEU A 441 -5.50 -18.92 -19.59
C LEU A 441 -4.14 -18.81 -18.88
N LYS A 442 -3.16 -18.14 -19.52
CA LYS A 442 -1.88 -17.79 -18.93
C LYS A 442 -1.85 -16.29 -18.72
N PRO A 443 -1.27 -15.80 -17.61
CA PRO A 443 -1.12 -14.36 -17.43
C PRO A 443 -0.29 -13.78 -18.57
N ASP A 444 -0.71 -12.64 -19.10
CA ASP A 444 0.13 -11.81 -19.94
C ASP A 444 1.22 -11.14 -19.08
N HIS A 445 2.10 -10.34 -19.69
CA HIS A 445 3.22 -9.77 -18.96
C HIS A 445 2.81 -8.78 -17.85
N GLU A 446 1.62 -8.17 -17.91
CA GLU A 446 1.13 -7.26 -16.87
C GLU A 446 0.50 -8.07 -15.73
N ALA A 447 -0.33 -9.04 -16.10
CA ALA A 447 -0.97 -9.99 -15.19
C ALA A 447 0.01 -10.99 -14.52
N GLU A 448 1.23 -11.15 -15.04
CA GLU A 448 2.28 -11.99 -14.45
C GLU A 448 2.81 -11.44 -13.11
N VAL A 449 2.63 -10.14 -12.87
CA VAL A 449 3.06 -9.51 -11.63
C VAL A 449 2.07 -9.89 -10.53
N ARG A 450 2.50 -10.72 -9.56
CA ARG A 450 1.65 -11.18 -8.44
C ARG A 450 1.03 -10.04 -7.64
N LYS A 451 1.77 -8.92 -7.53
CA LYS A 451 1.35 -7.66 -6.90
C LYS A 451 1.45 -6.54 -7.94
N PRO A 452 0.48 -6.43 -8.85
CA PRO A 452 0.53 -5.43 -9.92
C PRO A 452 0.53 -4.02 -9.31
N SER A 453 1.14 -3.06 -9.99
CA SER A 453 1.12 -1.66 -9.54
C SER A 453 -0.31 -1.13 -9.56
N ASP A 454 -0.53 0.05 -8.98
CA ASP A 454 -1.81 0.76 -9.16
C ASP A 454 -1.95 1.18 -10.63
N GLY A 455 -3.12 0.94 -11.24
CA GLY A 455 -3.36 1.14 -12.67
C GLY A 455 -3.03 -0.06 -13.56
N ASP A 456 -2.29 -1.06 -13.05
CA ASP A 456 -1.94 -2.25 -13.82
C ASP A 456 -3.08 -3.29 -13.79
N ARG A 457 -3.31 -3.97 -14.91
CA ARG A 457 -4.25 -5.10 -15.00
C ARG A 457 -3.69 -6.37 -14.37
N ASP A 458 -4.49 -6.99 -13.50
CA ASP A 458 -4.13 -8.24 -12.86
C ASP A 458 -4.68 -9.50 -13.58
N PHE A 459 -4.30 -10.68 -13.09
CA PHE A 459 -4.67 -11.93 -13.78
C PHE A 459 -6.16 -12.25 -13.65
N ALA A 460 -6.79 -11.92 -12.52
CA ALA A 460 -8.24 -12.04 -12.35
C ALA A 460 -9.00 -11.18 -13.38
N SER A 461 -8.59 -9.92 -13.55
CA SER A 461 -9.12 -8.99 -14.53
C SER A 461 -8.92 -9.51 -15.96
N GLN A 462 -7.75 -10.05 -16.29
CA GLN A 462 -7.53 -10.68 -17.60
C GLN A 462 -8.53 -11.81 -17.86
N ILE A 463 -8.67 -12.75 -16.93
CA ILE A 463 -9.60 -13.89 -17.07
C ILE A 463 -11.04 -13.40 -17.20
N PHE A 464 -11.43 -12.42 -16.39
CA PHE A 464 -12.76 -11.83 -16.44
C PHE A 464 -13.04 -11.18 -17.79
N GLN A 465 -12.19 -10.23 -18.20
CA GLN A 465 -12.39 -9.40 -19.39
C GLN A 465 -12.35 -10.22 -20.68
N VAL A 466 -11.41 -11.17 -20.79
CA VAL A 466 -11.35 -12.09 -21.95
C VAL A 466 -12.64 -12.92 -22.06
N THR A 467 -13.12 -13.45 -20.94
CA THR A 467 -14.34 -14.28 -20.90
C THR A 467 -15.58 -13.45 -21.18
N ALA A 468 -15.63 -12.21 -20.68
CA ALA A 468 -16.73 -11.28 -20.89
C ALA A 468 -16.91 -10.94 -22.38
N VAL A 469 -15.83 -10.62 -23.10
CA VAL A 469 -15.88 -10.38 -24.56
C VAL A 469 -16.29 -11.64 -25.31
N ASN A 470 -15.71 -12.79 -24.97
CA ASN A 470 -16.07 -14.06 -25.59
C ASN A 470 -17.52 -14.46 -25.34
N SER A 471 -18.13 -14.03 -24.23
CA SER A 471 -19.55 -14.23 -23.97
C SER A 471 -20.41 -13.54 -25.01
N LEU A 472 -19.98 -12.38 -25.52
CA LEU A 472 -20.65 -11.72 -26.64
C LEU A 472 -20.40 -12.45 -27.95
N TRP A 473 -19.13 -12.69 -28.31
CA TRP A 473 -18.79 -13.15 -29.66
C TRP A 473 -19.16 -14.61 -29.93
N GLN A 474 -19.00 -15.51 -28.96
CA GLN A 474 -19.31 -16.92 -29.14
C GLN A 474 -20.82 -17.22 -29.09
N THR A 475 -21.63 -16.26 -28.63
CA THR A 475 -23.09 -16.44 -28.50
C THR A 475 -23.90 -15.74 -29.59
N GLN A 476 -23.25 -14.99 -30.47
CA GLN A 476 -23.89 -14.37 -31.63
C GLN A 476 -24.09 -15.42 -32.73
N SER A 477 -25.36 -15.73 -33.03
CA SER A 477 -25.74 -16.75 -34.01
C SER A 477 -25.31 -16.45 -35.45
N TRP A 478 -25.05 -15.17 -35.76
CA TRP A 478 -24.64 -14.72 -37.09
C TRP A 478 -23.11 -14.55 -37.23
N LEU A 479 -22.36 -14.73 -36.13
CA LEU A 479 -20.89 -14.69 -36.08
C LEU A 479 -20.28 -15.96 -35.45
N PRO A 480 -20.66 -17.19 -35.88
CA PRO A 480 -20.06 -18.40 -35.32
C PRO A 480 -18.56 -18.42 -35.64
N GLY A 481 -17.73 -18.33 -34.59
CA GLY A 481 -16.29 -18.55 -34.69
C GLY A 481 -15.42 -17.38 -34.22
N TRP A 482 -15.95 -16.19 -33.93
CA TRP A 482 -15.11 -15.13 -33.39
C TRP A 482 -14.71 -15.40 -31.94
N THR A 483 -13.44 -15.22 -31.66
CA THR A 483 -12.85 -15.43 -30.34
C THR A 483 -11.95 -14.25 -29.99
N TYR A 484 -12.11 -13.74 -28.77
CA TYR A 484 -11.18 -12.76 -28.20
C TYR A 484 -10.06 -13.50 -27.52
N GLU A 485 -8.84 -13.11 -27.85
CA GLU A 485 -7.64 -13.65 -27.23
C GLU A 485 -6.75 -12.50 -26.78
N GLN A 486 -6.16 -12.67 -25.61
CA GLN A 486 -5.04 -11.87 -25.15
C GLN A 486 -3.75 -12.65 -25.43
N ASP A 487 -2.96 -12.15 -26.38
CA ASP A 487 -1.63 -12.65 -26.70
C ASP A 487 -0.58 -12.01 -25.77
N ARG A 488 0.46 -12.79 -25.47
CA ARG A 488 1.62 -12.28 -24.74
C ARG A 488 2.53 -11.51 -25.68
N VAL A 489 2.50 -10.18 -25.56
CA VAL A 489 3.40 -9.27 -26.29
C VAL A 489 4.66 -9.00 -25.47
N LYS A 490 5.79 -8.83 -26.15
CA LYS A 490 7.05 -8.44 -25.47
C LYS A 490 6.90 -7.07 -24.84
N ALA A 491 7.52 -6.86 -23.68
CA ALA A 491 7.44 -5.59 -22.97
C ALA A 491 7.82 -4.37 -23.83
N SER A 492 8.81 -4.52 -24.73
CA SER A 492 9.25 -3.47 -25.67
C SER A 492 8.19 -3.06 -26.68
N ASP A 493 7.26 -3.95 -27.01
CA ASP A 493 6.34 -3.79 -28.13
C ASP A 493 4.95 -3.33 -27.67
N ARG A 494 4.72 -3.29 -26.35
CA ARG A 494 3.43 -2.98 -25.69
C ARG A 494 2.80 -1.67 -26.11
N GLN A 495 3.62 -0.68 -26.41
CA GLN A 495 3.12 0.63 -26.80
C GLN A 495 2.46 0.61 -28.19
N ALA A 496 2.93 -0.28 -29.07
CA ALA A 496 2.37 -0.46 -30.41
C ALA A 496 1.37 -1.63 -30.48
N ASP A 497 1.47 -2.58 -29.56
CA ASP A 497 0.70 -3.80 -29.55
C ASP A 497 0.26 -4.20 -28.14
N LYS A 498 -1.04 -4.06 -27.88
CA LYS A 498 -1.66 -4.38 -26.58
C LYS A 498 -1.95 -5.87 -26.39
N GLY A 499 -1.65 -6.69 -27.40
CA GLY A 499 -1.89 -8.13 -27.41
C GLY A 499 -3.35 -8.54 -27.60
N GLU A 500 -4.26 -7.60 -27.81
CA GLU A 500 -5.69 -7.87 -27.90
C GLU A 500 -6.09 -8.24 -29.33
N ARG A 501 -6.55 -9.48 -29.53
CA ARG A 501 -6.89 -10.03 -30.83
C ARG A 501 -8.34 -10.48 -30.89
N THR A 502 -8.98 -10.18 -32.01
CA THR A 502 -10.24 -10.82 -32.41
C THR A 502 -9.92 -11.76 -33.56
N ARG A 503 -10.04 -13.08 -33.36
CA ARG A 503 -9.75 -14.12 -34.36
C ARG A 503 -11.01 -14.81 -34.84
N LEU A 504 -11.11 -15.10 -36.13
CA LEU A 504 -12.18 -15.92 -36.69
C LEU A 504 -11.74 -17.39 -36.76
N PHE A 505 -12.47 -18.29 -36.10
CA PHE A 505 -12.17 -19.71 -36.04
C PHE A 505 -12.04 -20.32 -37.45
N GLY A 506 -10.90 -20.98 -37.70
CA GLY A 506 -10.60 -21.64 -38.97
C GLY A 506 -10.02 -20.72 -40.05
N PHE A 507 -9.78 -19.45 -39.76
CA PHE A 507 -9.17 -18.50 -40.69
C PHE A 507 -7.98 -17.77 -40.04
N ASP A 508 -6.96 -17.46 -40.83
CA ASP A 508 -5.86 -16.58 -40.43
C ASP A 508 -6.25 -15.09 -40.57
N TYR A 509 -7.46 -14.78 -40.10
CA TYR A 509 -7.97 -13.41 -40.07
C TYR A 509 -7.99 -12.93 -38.63
N GLN A 510 -7.31 -11.81 -38.41
CA GLN A 510 -7.20 -11.14 -37.13
C GLN A 510 -7.49 -9.66 -37.33
N LYS A 511 -8.24 -9.08 -36.39
CA LYS A 511 -8.34 -7.62 -36.25
C LYS A 511 -8.13 -7.21 -34.80
N ASP A 512 -7.78 -5.94 -34.63
CA ASP A 512 -7.72 -5.32 -33.33
C ASP A 512 -9.11 -5.24 -32.70
N PHE A 513 -9.14 -5.15 -31.37
CA PHE A 513 -10.38 -5.01 -30.63
C PHE A 513 -10.86 -3.56 -30.69
N ASP A 514 -12.04 -3.34 -31.28
CA ASP A 514 -12.62 -2.00 -31.48
C ASP A 514 -13.37 -1.46 -30.25
N GLY A 515 -13.25 -2.12 -29.10
CA GLY A 515 -14.00 -1.80 -27.87
C GLY A 515 -15.45 -2.31 -27.89
N LEU A 516 -16.25 -1.85 -26.92
CA LEU A 516 -17.67 -2.23 -26.75
C LEU A 516 -18.56 -1.00 -26.63
N ASN A 517 -19.72 -1.05 -27.29
CA ASN A 517 -20.77 -0.05 -27.08
C ASN A 517 -21.63 -0.39 -25.84
N GLY A 518 -22.56 0.51 -25.49
CA GLY A 518 -23.44 0.34 -24.34
C GLY A 518 -24.30 -0.93 -24.37
N ALA A 519 -24.85 -1.29 -25.53
CA ALA A 519 -25.72 -2.46 -25.68
C ALA A 519 -24.93 -3.78 -25.54
N ASP A 520 -23.70 -3.81 -26.06
CA ASP A 520 -22.79 -4.95 -25.90
C ASP A 520 -22.48 -5.19 -24.42
N ARG A 521 -22.18 -4.13 -23.66
CA ARG A 521 -21.93 -4.21 -22.20
C ARG A 521 -23.15 -4.72 -21.45
N ASP A 522 -24.34 -4.20 -21.74
CA ASP A 522 -25.58 -4.64 -21.08
C ASP A 522 -25.88 -6.11 -21.37
N LYS A 523 -25.63 -6.57 -22.61
CA LYS A 523 -25.78 -7.97 -22.97
C LYS A 523 -24.78 -8.86 -22.22
N ILE A 524 -23.51 -8.45 -22.14
CA ILE A 524 -22.49 -9.16 -21.35
C ILE A 524 -22.89 -9.23 -19.88
N ASN A 525 -23.34 -8.10 -19.31
CA ASN A 525 -23.84 -8.05 -17.94
C ASN A 525 -24.96 -9.07 -17.71
N GLN A 526 -25.95 -9.12 -18.62
CA GLN A 526 -27.05 -10.08 -18.53
C GLN A 526 -26.56 -11.54 -18.62
N MET A 527 -25.60 -11.83 -19.51
CA MET A 527 -25.05 -13.19 -19.66
C MET A 527 -24.25 -13.66 -18.44
N ILE A 528 -23.58 -12.74 -17.74
CA ILE A 528 -22.78 -13.05 -16.54
C ILE A 528 -23.65 -13.10 -15.29
N THR A 529 -24.49 -12.08 -15.08
CA THR A 529 -25.24 -11.88 -13.83
C THR A 529 -26.67 -12.39 -13.87
N GLY A 530 -27.26 -12.47 -15.07
CA GLY A 530 -28.69 -12.70 -15.28
C GLY A 530 -29.54 -11.42 -15.17
N SER A 531 -28.94 -10.30 -14.77
CA SER A 531 -29.63 -9.03 -14.62
C SER A 531 -29.85 -8.34 -15.97
N PRO A 532 -31.09 -7.96 -16.32
CA PRO A 532 -31.36 -7.14 -17.50
C PRO A 532 -31.08 -5.65 -17.26
N GLU A 533 -30.53 -5.28 -16.10
CA GLU A 533 -30.28 -3.89 -15.72
C GLU A 533 -29.24 -3.25 -16.66
N THR A 534 -29.60 -2.10 -17.24
CA THR A 534 -28.68 -1.26 -17.98
C THR A 534 -27.54 -0.79 -17.09
N THR A 535 -26.32 -1.00 -17.57
CA THR A 535 -25.08 -0.65 -16.88
C THR A 535 -24.65 0.78 -17.17
N SER A 536 -25.07 1.32 -18.32
CA SER A 536 -24.72 2.66 -18.79
C SER A 536 -25.54 3.75 -18.09
N MET A 537 -24.94 4.92 -17.93
CA MET A 537 -25.66 6.15 -17.59
C MET A 537 -26.73 6.44 -18.66
N PRO A 538 -27.95 6.85 -18.27
CA PRO A 538 -28.92 7.31 -19.25
C PRO A 538 -28.42 8.59 -19.94
N ASP A 539 -28.80 8.77 -21.20
CA ASP A 539 -28.55 10.02 -21.90
C ASP A 539 -29.29 11.17 -21.20
N SER A 540 -28.65 12.34 -21.17
CA SER A 540 -29.20 13.56 -20.58
C SER A 540 -29.11 14.70 -21.59
N GLY A 541 -30.17 15.48 -21.76
CA GLY A 541 -30.19 16.63 -22.66
C GLY A 541 -29.36 17.80 -22.12
N ASP A 542 -29.30 17.95 -20.79
CA ASP A 542 -28.55 18.98 -20.08
C ASP A 542 -27.99 18.47 -18.74
N ALA A 543 -27.12 19.28 -18.11
CA ALA A 543 -26.51 18.95 -16.83
C ALA A 543 -27.52 18.89 -15.67
N GLN A 544 -28.64 19.61 -15.74
CA GLN A 544 -29.65 19.57 -14.68
C GLN A 544 -30.42 18.24 -14.71
N GLU A 545 -30.78 17.76 -15.90
CA GLU A 545 -31.36 16.44 -16.11
C GLU A 545 -30.42 15.35 -15.62
N MET A 546 -29.13 15.43 -15.98
CA MET A 546 -28.11 14.51 -15.49
C MET A 546 -28.04 14.46 -13.97
N GLY A 547 -28.09 15.62 -13.30
CA GLY A 547 -28.12 15.69 -11.83
C GLY A 547 -29.34 15.01 -11.22
N ARG A 548 -30.53 15.20 -11.82
CA ARG A 548 -31.76 14.52 -11.38
C ARG A 548 -31.66 13.00 -11.56
N GLN A 549 -31.09 12.54 -12.68
CA GLN A 549 -30.89 11.13 -12.95
C GLN A 549 -29.90 10.50 -11.96
N LEU A 550 -28.76 11.16 -11.70
CA LEU A 550 -27.77 10.70 -10.72
C LEU A 550 -28.33 10.64 -9.30
N GLU A 551 -29.08 11.66 -8.88
CA GLU A 551 -29.76 11.65 -7.59
C GLU A 551 -30.73 10.47 -7.49
N GLN A 552 -31.53 10.23 -8.53
CA GLN A 552 -32.45 9.09 -8.56
C GLN A 552 -31.71 7.75 -8.50
N LEU A 553 -30.66 7.58 -9.30
CA LEU A 553 -29.85 6.35 -9.31
C LEU A 553 -29.19 6.09 -7.95
N GLN A 554 -28.68 7.11 -7.28
CA GLN A 554 -28.10 6.98 -5.94
C GLN A 554 -29.16 6.61 -4.91
N ARG A 555 -30.33 7.27 -4.91
CA ARG A 555 -31.45 6.96 -4.00
C ARG A 555 -31.95 5.53 -4.18
N ASP A 556 -31.99 5.05 -5.42
CA ASP A 556 -32.41 3.69 -5.76
C ASP A 556 -31.34 2.62 -5.49
N GLY A 557 -30.14 3.00 -5.03
CA GLY A 557 -29.02 2.06 -4.86
C GLY A 557 -28.50 1.47 -6.17
N LYS A 558 -28.74 2.15 -7.29
CA LYS A 558 -28.41 1.71 -8.66
C LYS A 558 -27.01 2.11 -9.13
N LEU A 559 -26.29 2.95 -8.38
CA LEU A 559 -24.87 3.19 -8.62
C LEU A 559 -24.02 2.00 -8.17
N PRO A 560 -22.91 1.69 -8.86
CA PRO A 560 -22.29 2.45 -9.94
C PRO A 560 -22.93 2.30 -11.33
N ARG A 561 -22.62 3.25 -12.22
CA ARG A 561 -23.04 3.30 -13.63
C ARG A 561 -21.89 3.70 -14.56
N ILE A 562 -21.80 3.05 -15.71
CA ILE A 562 -20.74 3.32 -16.70
C ILE A 562 -21.10 4.57 -17.50
N MET A 563 -20.16 5.49 -17.61
CA MET A 563 -20.25 6.70 -18.40
C MET A 563 -19.16 6.71 -19.45
N THR A 564 -19.52 7.03 -20.69
CA THR A 564 -18.55 7.30 -21.73
C THR A 564 -18.19 8.79 -21.71
N VAL A 565 -16.90 9.09 -21.64
CA VAL A 565 -16.34 10.44 -21.58
C VAL A 565 -15.26 10.60 -22.65
N HIS A 566 -15.08 11.82 -23.14
CA HIS A 566 -14.01 12.16 -24.06
C HIS A 566 -12.82 12.72 -23.27
N THR A 567 -11.67 12.05 -23.37
CA THR A 567 -10.46 12.38 -22.60
C THR A 567 -9.77 13.67 -23.04
N GLY A 568 -10.18 14.23 -24.18
CA GLY A 568 -9.82 15.61 -24.56
C GLY A 568 -10.50 16.69 -23.70
N ASN A 569 -11.52 16.35 -22.92
CA ASN A 569 -12.24 17.28 -22.05
C ASN A 569 -11.78 17.14 -20.58
N PRO A 570 -11.63 18.24 -19.82
CA PRO A 570 -11.43 18.18 -18.38
C PRO A 570 -12.59 17.43 -17.69
N PRO A 571 -12.36 16.71 -16.59
CA PRO A 571 -11.09 16.57 -15.84
C PRO A 571 -10.16 15.48 -16.40
N PHE A 572 -10.59 14.72 -17.40
CA PHE A 572 -9.85 13.59 -17.96
C PHE A 572 -8.72 14.03 -18.91
N GLY A 573 -8.71 15.32 -19.28
CA GLY A 573 -7.75 16.01 -20.14
C GLY A 573 -6.31 15.53 -19.99
N THR A 574 -5.79 14.85 -21.01
CA THR A 574 -4.37 14.47 -21.12
C THR A 574 -3.54 15.44 -21.95
N GLY A 575 -4.17 16.40 -22.65
CA GLY A 575 -3.53 17.18 -23.72
C GLY A 575 -4.02 16.76 -25.11
N SER A 576 -3.35 17.23 -26.17
CA SER A 576 -3.80 17.22 -27.58
C SER A 576 -4.44 15.91 -28.07
N GLY A 577 -5.75 15.94 -28.37
CA GLY A 577 -6.42 14.97 -29.24
C GLY A 577 -6.97 13.68 -28.59
N GLY A 578 -7.26 13.69 -27.29
CA GLY A 578 -7.75 12.51 -26.54
C GLY A 578 -8.87 11.69 -27.20
N GLY A 579 -9.06 10.45 -26.76
CA GLY A 579 -10.10 9.53 -27.26
C GLY A 579 -11.29 9.36 -26.29
N TRP A 580 -12.25 8.52 -26.71
CA TRP A 580 -13.36 8.08 -25.84
C TRP A 580 -12.87 7.08 -24.80
N HIS A 581 -13.39 7.19 -23.58
CA HIS A 581 -13.03 6.37 -22.43
C HIS A 581 -14.29 6.04 -21.63
N ALA A 582 -14.29 4.90 -20.93
CA ALA A 582 -15.38 4.51 -20.05
C ALA A 582 -14.92 4.65 -18.60
N VAL A 583 -15.76 5.26 -17.77
CA VAL A 583 -15.55 5.44 -16.32
C VAL A 583 -16.79 5.05 -15.54
N ASN A 584 -16.67 4.78 -14.24
CA ASN A 584 -17.81 4.52 -13.37
C ASN A 584 -18.17 5.76 -12.55
N VAL A 585 -19.43 6.18 -12.63
CA VAL A 585 -20.00 7.09 -11.63
C VAL A 585 -20.44 6.29 -10.43
N ILE A 586 -19.81 6.54 -9.28
CA ILE A 586 -20.03 5.76 -8.06
C ILE A 586 -20.80 6.54 -6.99
N GLY A 587 -20.93 7.86 -7.14
CA GLY A 587 -21.63 8.72 -6.20
C GLY A 587 -21.93 10.11 -6.77
N TYR A 588 -22.88 10.80 -6.15
CA TYR A 588 -23.29 12.16 -6.47
C TYR A 588 -23.75 12.90 -5.21
N ASP A 589 -23.22 14.08 -4.98
CA ASP A 589 -23.70 14.99 -3.94
C ASP A 589 -24.60 16.06 -4.57
N PRO A 590 -25.93 16.02 -4.32
CA PRO A 590 -26.87 16.98 -4.90
C PRO A 590 -26.71 18.41 -4.33
N VAL A 591 -26.07 18.58 -3.17
CA VAL A 591 -25.87 19.89 -2.53
C VAL A 591 -24.69 20.60 -3.19
N THR A 592 -23.55 19.94 -3.29
CA THR A 592 -22.34 20.51 -3.91
C THR A 592 -22.31 20.33 -5.43
N ARG A 593 -23.24 19.53 -5.99
CA ARG A 593 -23.30 19.11 -7.40
C ARG A 593 -21.99 18.46 -7.85
N GLN A 594 -21.38 17.66 -6.98
CA GLN A 594 -20.15 16.95 -7.27
C GLN A 594 -20.42 15.48 -7.60
N VAL A 595 -19.75 14.96 -8.60
CA VAL A 595 -19.84 13.58 -9.09
C VAL A 595 -18.55 12.84 -8.72
N MET A 596 -18.68 11.69 -8.07
CA MET A 596 -17.55 10.82 -7.72
C MET A 596 -17.34 9.80 -8.83
N ILE A 597 -16.11 9.70 -9.33
CA ILE A 597 -15.77 8.86 -10.48
C ILE A 597 -14.63 7.90 -10.14
N ASP A 598 -14.87 6.63 -10.39
CA ASP A 598 -13.89 5.54 -10.42
C ASP A 598 -13.37 5.39 -11.86
N ASN A 599 -12.06 5.56 -12.03
CA ASN A 599 -11.38 5.58 -13.32
C ASN A 599 -10.37 4.43 -13.42
N GLN A 600 -10.43 3.67 -14.51
CA GLN A 600 -9.75 2.38 -14.65
C GLN A 600 -8.27 2.51 -15.08
N TRP A 601 -7.63 3.60 -14.63
CA TRP A 601 -6.22 3.96 -14.88
C TRP A 601 -5.44 4.11 -13.56
N GLY A 602 -5.92 3.49 -12.49
CA GLY A 602 -5.35 3.53 -11.16
C GLY A 602 -5.98 4.57 -10.24
N SER A 603 -5.85 4.31 -8.94
CA SER A 603 -6.42 5.11 -7.85
C SER A 603 -5.99 6.57 -7.82
N ASN A 604 -4.85 6.93 -8.44
CA ASN A 604 -4.42 8.31 -8.57
C ASN A 604 -5.18 9.10 -9.68
N ARG A 605 -5.86 8.39 -10.58
CA ARG A 605 -6.76 8.95 -11.61
C ARG A 605 -8.22 8.93 -11.20
N ASP A 606 -8.53 8.27 -10.09
CA ASP A 606 -9.84 8.35 -9.47
C ASP A 606 -10.18 9.76 -9.05
N LEU A 607 -11.41 10.16 -9.36
CA LEU A 607 -12.00 11.44 -8.96
C LEU A 607 -13.04 11.19 -7.87
N ILE A 608 -12.73 10.25 -6.97
CA ILE A 608 -13.57 9.93 -5.81
C ILE A 608 -13.34 10.98 -4.71
N ARG A 609 -12.07 11.28 -4.40
CA ARG A 609 -11.69 12.30 -3.41
C ARG A 609 -11.79 13.72 -3.97
N ASN A 610 -11.43 13.87 -5.24
CA ASN A 610 -11.51 15.13 -5.98
C ASN A 610 -12.75 15.11 -6.86
N ALA A 611 -13.91 14.95 -6.23
CA ALA A 611 -15.19 14.85 -6.91
C ALA A 611 -15.42 16.07 -7.84
N VAL A 612 -16.02 15.81 -8.99
CA VAL A 612 -15.98 16.74 -10.13
C VAL A 612 -17.31 17.47 -10.26
N PRO A 613 -17.33 18.78 -10.56
CA PRO A 613 -18.57 19.50 -10.83
C PRO A 613 -19.40 18.82 -11.93
N LEU A 614 -20.70 18.66 -11.70
CA LEU A 614 -21.66 18.04 -12.62
C LEU A 614 -21.59 18.64 -14.04
N ASP A 615 -21.51 19.96 -14.15
CA ASP A 615 -21.44 20.67 -15.44
C ASP A 615 -20.14 20.40 -16.20
N GLN A 616 -19.06 20.01 -15.50
CA GLN A 616 -17.81 19.59 -16.12
C GLN A 616 -17.92 18.15 -16.62
N ILE A 617 -18.49 17.24 -15.84
CA ILE A 617 -18.73 15.86 -16.27
C ILE A 617 -19.68 15.78 -17.45
N PHE A 618 -20.77 16.54 -17.42
CA PHE A 618 -21.70 16.62 -18.54
C PHE A 618 -21.02 17.08 -19.84
N ARG A 619 -20.10 18.05 -19.77
CA ARG A 619 -19.30 18.48 -20.92
C ARG A 619 -18.34 17.39 -21.38
N ALA A 620 -17.75 16.63 -20.46
CA ALA A 620 -16.85 15.55 -20.79
C ALA A 620 -17.54 14.40 -21.57
N GLN A 621 -18.86 14.24 -21.50
CA GLN A 621 -19.60 13.25 -22.31
C GLN A 621 -19.73 13.62 -23.80
N ARG A 622 -19.24 14.78 -24.21
CA ARG A 622 -19.35 15.30 -25.58
C ARG A 622 -18.01 15.26 -26.28
N ALA A 623 -18.03 15.25 -27.62
CA ALA A 623 -16.84 15.57 -28.40
C ALA A 623 -16.35 17.00 -28.03
N PRO A 624 -15.03 17.23 -28.02
CA PRO A 624 -14.41 18.49 -27.57
C PRO A 624 -14.70 19.67 -28.50
#